data_AF-A0A847F2N6-F1
#
_entry.id   AF-A0A847F2N6-F1
#
_cell.length_a   1.000
_cell.length_b   1.000
_cell.length_c   1.000
_cell.angle_alpha   90.00
_cell.angle_beta   90.00
_cell.angle_gamma   90.00
#
_symmetry.space_group_name_H-M   'P 1'
#
loop_
_entity.id
_entity.type
_entity.pdbx_description
1 polymer ?
#
loop_
_entity_poly.entity_id
_entity_poly.type
_entity_poly.pdbx_seq_one_letter_code
_entity_poly.pdbx_strand_id
1 'polypeptide(L)'
;IEAHRRSGAFATLLLREADGSAAESITMDGGGWIRGILHAGEEAPRTHSFTGAQIVSARALAFLPERGCIVRDTYIPALERGERLHGHVDNAPFRDLGTVQSYYRAHFEEGRAPRIHPQATIEEGAVVRRSWIGAGARIRSGAVVSDSIVWPGSVWEGGELTSAILTTSGRIVEGD
;
A
#
# COMPACT_ATOMS: atom_id res chain seq x y z
N ILE A 1 17.13 5.07 9.20
CA ILE A 1 18.46 4.46 8.87
C ILE A 1 19.45 4.57 10.04
N GLU A 2 19.71 5.78 10.57
CA GLU A 2 20.68 5.95 11.66
C GLU A 2 20.33 5.14 12.91
N ALA A 3 19.06 5.12 13.32
CA ALA A 3 18.59 4.31 14.45
C ALA A 3 18.94 2.81 14.30
N HIS A 4 18.76 2.24 13.10
CA HIS A 4 19.12 0.85 12.80
C HIS A 4 20.63 0.60 12.92
N ARG A 5 21.45 1.52 12.38
CA ARG A 5 22.92 1.43 12.46
C ARG A 5 23.40 1.49 13.91
N ARG A 6 22.85 2.40 14.71
CA ARG A 6 23.24 2.55 16.13
C ARG A 6 22.77 1.39 16.99
N SER A 7 21.59 0.83 16.72
CA SER A 7 21.03 -0.25 17.53
C SER A 7 21.64 -1.62 17.21
N GLY A 8 22.21 -1.81 16.02
CA GLY A 8 22.68 -3.12 15.55
C GLY A 8 21.56 -4.15 15.45
N ALA A 9 20.30 -3.69 15.38
CA ALA A 9 19.11 -4.53 15.39
C ALA A 9 19.12 -5.51 14.22
N PHE A 10 18.53 -6.68 14.44
CA PHE A 10 18.35 -7.70 13.41
C PHE A 10 17.53 -7.12 12.24
N ALA A 11 16.43 -6.46 12.58
CA ALA A 11 15.65 -5.62 11.69
C ALA A 11 15.11 -4.40 12.45
N THR A 12 14.87 -3.32 11.73
CA THR A 12 14.12 -2.15 12.22
C THR A 12 12.86 -2.00 11.38
N LEU A 13 11.70 -2.10 12.02
CA LEU A 13 10.39 -2.03 11.37
C LEU A 13 9.86 -0.59 11.43
N LEU A 14 9.31 -0.09 10.33
CA LEU A 14 8.57 1.16 10.32
C LEU A 14 7.15 0.89 10.80
N LEU A 15 6.79 1.51 11.91
CA LEU A 15 5.55 1.29 12.65
C LEU A 15 4.70 2.55 12.61
N ARG A 16 3.40 2.36 12.84
CA ARG A 16 2.42 3.41 13.10
C ARG A 16 1.74 3.16 14.44
N GLU A 17 1.32 4.24 15.08
CA GLU A 17 0.38 4.14 16.19
C GLU A 17 -0.99 3.68 15.69
N ALA A 18 -1.80 3.15 16.61
CA ALA A 18 -3.17 2.75 16.32
C ALA A 18 -4.02 3.93 15.85
N ASP A 19 -4.36 3.96 14.55
CA ASP A 19 -5.27 4.93 13.94
C ASP A 19 -6.47 4.26 13.24
N GLY A 20 -6.63 2.94 13.44
CA GLY A 20 -7.69 2.13 12.82
C GLY A 20 -7.47 1.84 11.33
N SER A 21 -6.38 2.30 10.71
CA SER A 21 -6.10 2.06 9.29
C SER A 21 -5.54 0.67 8.99
N ALA A 22 -5.00 -0.01 10.00
CA ALA A 22 -4.40 -1.34 9.88
C ALA A 22 -4.44 -2.07 11.22
N ALA A 23 -4.30 -3.39 11.18
CA ALA A 23 -4.29 -4.23 12.38
C ALA A 23 -3.03 -3.98 13.24
N GLU A 24 -3.27 -3.71 14.52
CA GLU A 24 -2.24 -3.63 15.54
C GLU A 24 -1.62 -5.02 15.73
N SER A 25 -0.32 -5.12 15.44
CA SER A 25 0.40 -6.40 15.37
C SER A 25 1.69 -6.40 16.16
N ILE A 26 2.13 -5.25 16.68
CA ILE A 26 3.43 -5.09 17.33
C ILE A 26 3.25 -4.54 18.74
N THR A 27 4.00 -5.11 19.69
CA THR A 27 4.25 -4.54 21.02
C THR A 27 5.71 -4.07 21.08
N MET A 28 5.94 -2.88 21.63
CA MET A 28 7.24 -2.26 21.70
C MET A 28 7.43 -1.57 23.05
N ASP A 29 8.66 -1.62 23.60
CA ASP A 29 8.99 -0.89 24.83
C ASP A 29 9.34 0.59 24.58
N GLY A 30 9.55 1.35 25.66
CA GLY A 30 9.90 2.78 25.59
C GLY A 30 11.26 3.07 24.94
N GLY A 31 12.13 2.07 24.76
CA GLY A 31 13.40 2.18 24.04
C GLY A 31 13.27 1.88 22.54
N GLY A 32 12.07 1.56 22.07
CA GLY A 32 11.78 1.17 20.70
C GLY A 32 12.10 -0.30 20.41
N TRP A 33 12.36 -1.14 21.41
CA TRP A 33 12.61 -2.56 21.17
C TRP A 33 11.30 -3.31 21.07
N ILE A 34 11.16 -4.11 20.01
CA ILE A 34 9.98 -4.92 19.78
C ILE A 34 9.99 -6.07 20.78
N ARG A 35 8.88 -6.20 21.52
CA ARG A 35 8.65 -7.21 22.54
C ARG A 35 7.67 -8.28 22.10
N GLY A 36 6.85 -7.99 21.10
CA GLY A 36 5.93 -8.97 20.53
C GLY A 36 5.52 -8.63 19.10
N ILE A 37 5.26 -9.69 18.33
CA ILE A 37 4.83 -9.64 16.93
C ILE A 37 3.74 -10.68 16.73
N LEU A 38 2.55 -10.26 16.30
CA LEU A 38 1.37 -11.12 16.15
C LEU A 38 1.15 -11.95 17.42
N HIS A 39 1.35 -13.27 17.37
CA HIS A 39 1.18 -14.19 18.49
C HIS A 39 2.47 -14.44 19.30
N ALA A 40 3.62 -13.97 18.83
CA ALA A 40 4.92 -14.24 19.44
C ALA A 40 5.39 -13.12 20.37
N GLY A 41 6.25 -13.47 21.33
CA GLY A 41 6.84 -12.56 22.30
C GLY A 41 5.96 -12.34 23.53
N GLU A 42 6.14 -11.19 24.19
CA GLU A 42 5.46 -10.86 25.44
C GLU A 42 3.93 -10.88 25.28
N GLU A 43 3.26 -11.40 26.31
CA GLU A 43 1.81 -11.40 26.47
C GLU A 43 1.35 -10.00 26.93
N ALA A 44 1.31 -9.09 25.96
CA ALA A 44 0.93 -7.70 26.13
C ALA A 44 0.14 -7.23 24.90
N PRO A 45 -0.72 -6.20 25.03
CA PRO A 45 -1.48 -5.67 23.91
C PRO A 45 -0.58 -5.30 22.73
N ARG A 46 -1.01 -5.66 21.53
CA ARG A 46 -0.45 -5.10 20.29
C ARG A 46 -1.01 -3.70 20.16
N THR A 47 -0.14 -2.73 19.93
CA THR A 47 -0.50 -1.30 19.97
C THR A 47 -0.04 -0.54 18.74
N HIS A 48 0.77 -1.18 17.89
CA HIS A 48 1.34 -0.57 16.70
C HIS A 48 1.08 -1.45 15.48
N SER A 49 0.89 -0.79 14.34
CA SER A 49 0.70 -1.43 13.05
C SER A 49 2.00 -1.41 12.26
N PHE A 50 2.37 -2.54 11.67
CA PHE A 50 3.53 -2.63 10.81
C PHE A 50 3.19 -2.22 9.37
N THR A 51 3.98 -1.31 8.79
CA THR A 51 3.70 -0.70 7.46
C THR A 51 4.21 -1.52 6.27
N GLY A 52 4.96 -2.59 6.51
CA GLY A 52 5.70 -3.32 5.47
C GLY A 52 7.04 -2.69 5.09
N ALA A 53 7.32 -1.45 5.49
CA ALA A 53 8.61 -0.79 5.27
C ALA A 53 9.58 -1.08 6.43
N GLN A 54 10.83 -1.38 6.10
CA GLN A 54 11.80 -1.88 7.09
C GLN A 54 13.25 -1.73 6.62
N ILE A 55 14.17 -1.85 7.57
CA ILE A 55 15.60 -1.98 7.32
C ILE A 55 16.03 -3.31 7.94
N VAL A 56 16.69 -4.16 7.16
CA VAL A 56 17.22 -5.44 7.63
C VAL A 56 18.75 -5.40 7.66
N SER A 57 19.31 -6.04 8.69
CA SER A 57 20.75 -6.26 8.76
C SER A 57 21.20 -7.35 7.77
N ALA A 58 22.50 -7.45 7.51
CA ALA A 58 23.07 -8.53 6.68
C ALA A 58 22.74 -9.93 7.25
N ARG A 59 22.71 -10.08 8.58
CA ARG A 59 22.34 -11.36 9.23
C ARG A 59 20.86 -11.69 9.05
N ALA A 60 19.98 -10.68 9.06
CA ALA A 60 18.57 -10.90 8.76
C ALA A 60 18.34 -11.25 7.29
N LEU A 61 19.05 -10.58 6.37
CA LEU A 61 19.03 -10.90 4.95
C LEU A 61 19.45 -12.35 4.67
N ALA A 62 20.49 -12.84 5.35
CA ALA A 62 20.96 -14.21 5.25
C ALA A 62 19.97 -15.25 5.82
N PHE A 63 18.97 -14.83 6.61
CA PHE A 63 17.94 -15.67 7.20
C PHE A 63 16.59 -15.57 6.48
N LEU A 64 16.49 -14.78 5.39
CA LEU A 64 15.24 -14.67 4.65
C LEU A 64 14.90 -16.00 3.96
N PRO A 65 13.62 -16.41 3.99
CA PRO A 65 13.19 -17.58 3.24
C PRO A 65 13.25 -17.29 1.74
N GLU A 66 13.48 -18.33 0.94
CA GLU A 66 13.36 -18.23 -0.52
C GLU A 66 11.93 -17.86 -0.93
N ARG A 67 10.93 -18.39 -0.20
CA ARG A 67 9.51 -18.10 -0.36
C ARG A 67 8.84 -18.10 1.00
N GLY A 68 8.05 -17.07 1.30
CA GLY A 68 7.33 -16.99 2.56
C GLY A 68 6.96 -15.56 2.97
N CYS A 69 6.39 -15.46 4.16
CA CYS A 69 6.09 -14.22 4.84
C CYS A 69 7.27 -13.84 5.74
N ILE A 70 7.96 -12.75 5.42
CA ILE A 70 9.10 -12.25 6.22
C ILE A 70 8.76 -12.06 7.71
N VAL A 71 7.52 -11.70 8.05
CA VAL A 71 7.10 -11.56 9.46
C VAL A 71 7.05 -12.92 10.15
N ARG A 72 6.35 -13.89 9.56
CA ARG A 72 6.12 -15.22 10.17
C ARG A 72 7.34 -16.13 10.08
N ASP A 73 8.09 -16.03 8.99
CA ASP A 73 9.16 -16.98 8.66
C ASP A 73 10.56 -16.42 9.00
N THR A 74 10.68 -15.10 9.24
CA THR A 74 11.97 -14.48 9.62
C THR A 74 11.87 -13.79 10.98
N TYR A 75 10.95 -12.85 11.19
CA TYR A 75 10.95 -12.01 12.39
C TYR A 75 10.45 -12.71 13.64
N ILE A 76 9.40 -13.51 13.55
CA ILE A 76 8.92 -14.32 14.68
C ILE A 76 10.02 -15.31 15.13
N PRO A 77 10.61 -16.15 14.26
CA PRO A 77 11.70 -17.05 14.66
C PRO A 77 12.95 -16.32 15.15
N ALA A 78 13.24 -15.12 14.63
CA ALA A 78 14.34 -14.30 15.15
C ALA A 78 14.06 -13.85 16.59
N LEU A 79 12.88 -13.28 16.83
CA LEU A 79 12.45 -12.83 18.16
C LEU A 79 12.49 -13.97 19.18
N GLU A 80 11.97 -15.15 18.83
CA GLU A 80 11.94 -16.34 19.70
C GLU A 80 13.34 -16.87 20.03
N ARG A 81 14.32 -16.66 19.14
CA ARG A 81 15.74 -17.00 19.39
C ARG A 81 16.51 -15.89 20.11
N GLY A 82 15.84 -14.81 20.51
CA GLY A 82 16.44 -13.69 21.23
C GLY A 82 17.14 -12.66 20.34
N GLU A 83 16.96 -12.71 19.02
CA GLU A 83 17.37 -11.59 18.17
C GLU A 83 16.57 -10.34 18.50
N ARG A 84 17.23 -9.20 18.41
CA ARG A 84 16.63 -7.92 18.80
C ARG A 84 16.10 -7.20 17.58
N LEU A 85 14.79 -6.99 17.53
CA LEU A 85 14.13 -6.16 16.54
C LEU A 85 13.80 -4.79 17.14
N HIS A 86 13.92 -3.74 16.33
CA HIS A 86 13.64 -2.37 16.74
C HIS A 86 12.45 -1.82 15.95
N GLY A 87 11.66 -0.94 16.55
CA GLY A 87 10.56 -0.24 15.90
C GLY A 87 10.88 1.25 15.79
N HIS A 88 10.56 1.82 14.64
CA HIS A 88 10.60 3.26 14.42
C HIS A 88 9.19 3.73 14.06
N VAL A 89 8.62 4.61 14.88
CA VAL A 89 7.27 5.13 14.65
C VAL A 89 7.34 6.32 13.69
N ASP A 90 6.56 6.27 12.62
CA ASP A 90 6.33 7.37 11.70
C ASP A 90 4.84 7.44 11.33
N ASN A 91 4.19 8.52 11.78
CA ASN A 91 2.77 8.76 11.56
C ASN A 91 2.50 9.69 10.36
N ALA A 92 3.49 9.94 9.50
CA ALA A 92 3.30 10.65 8.23
C ALA A 92 2.17 10.02 7.39
N PRO A 93 1.55 10.77 6.45
CA PRO A 93 0.44 10.24 5.66
C PRO A 93 0.77 8.91 4.99
N PHE A 94 -0.05 7.89 5.26
CA PHE A 94 0.10 6.53 4.77
C PHE A 94 -1.25 5.98 4.32
N ARG A 95 -1.24 5.22 3.23
CA ARG A 95 -2.43 4.52 2.70
C ARG A 95 -2.02 3.13 2.23
N ASP A 96 -2.75 2.13 2.71
CA ASP A 96 -2.69 0.79 2.15
C ASP A 96 -3.62 0.71 0.92
N LEU A 97 -3.03 0.46 -0.24
CA LEU A 97 -3.72 0.34 -1.53
C LEU A 97 -3.98 -1.13 -1.91
N GLY A 98 -4.01 -2.04 -0.93
CA GLY A 98 -4.18 -3.47 -1.12
C GLY A 98 -5.58 -3.93 -1.56
N THR A 99 -6.59 -3.06 -1.55
CA THR A 99 -7.94 -3.38 -2.05
C THR A 99 -8.32 -2.48 -3.22
N VAL A 100 -9.27 -2.94 -4.03
CA VAL A 100 -9.80 -2.15 -5.15
C VAL A 100 -10.40 -0.85 -4.63
N GLN A 101 -11.20 -0.93 -3.56
CA GLN A 101 -11.84 0.23 -2.94
C GLN A 101 -10.83 1.22 -2.39
N SER A 102 -9.76 0.76 -1.71
CA SER A 102 -8.75 1.68 -1.17
C SER A 102 -7.94 2.34 -2.29
N TYR A 103 -7.61 1.61 -3.35
CA TYR A 103 -7.00 2.15 -4.56
C TYR A 103 -7.89 3.21 -5.24
N TYR A 104 -9.18 2.91 -5.44
CA TYR A 104 -10.14 3.82 -6.07
C TYR A 104 -10.30 5.10 -5.25
N ARG A 105 -10.57 4.96 -3.94
CA ARG A 105 -10.72 6.11 -3.03
C ARG A 105 -9.48 7.01 -3.05
N ALA A 106 -8.28 6.43 -3.03
CA ALA A 106 -7.03 7.20 -3.04
C ALA A 106 -6.86 8.13 -4.25
N HIS A 107 -7.53 7.85 -5.38
CA HIS A 107 -7.51 8.71 -6.57
C HIS A 107 -8.43 9.93 -6.46
N PHE A 108 -9.41 9.89 -5.58
CA PHE A 108 -10.44 10.92 -5.42
C PHE A 108 -10.38 11.61 -4.05
N GLU A 109 -9.33 11.33 -3.26
CA GLU A 109 -9.06 12.05 -2.02
C GLU A 109 -8.76 13.53 -2.24
N GLU A 110 -8.98 14.33 -1.19
CA GLU A 110 -8.70 15.76 -1.21
C GLU A 110 -7.24 16.06 -1.58
N GLY A 111 -7.02 17.08 -2.41
CA GLY A 111 -5.69 17.43 -2.93
C GLY A 111 -5.24 16.56 -4.12
N ARG A 112 -6.03 15.56 -4.54
CA ARG A 112 -5.87 14.87 -5.82
C ARG A 112 -6.88 15.42 -6.83
N ALA A 113 -6.38 15.85 -7.98
CA ALA A 113 -7.22 16.31 -9.08
C ALA A 113 -7.23 15.24 -10.18
N PRO A 114 -8.41 14.87 -10.70
CA PRO A 114 -8.52 14.00 -11.86
C PRO A 114 -7.71 14.53 -13.04
N ARG A 115 -7.05 13.64 -13.78
CA ARG A 115 -6.11 14.01 -14.85
C ARG A 115 -6.27 13.12 -16.07
N ILE A 116 -6.20 13.75 -17.24
CA ILE A 116 -6.07 13.07 -18.52
C ILE A 116 -4.59 13.14 -18.91
N HIS A 117 -3.96 11.98 -19.11
CA HIS A 117 -2.57 11.93 -19.54
C HIS A 117 -2.42 12.53 -20.95
N PRO A 118 -1.34 13.26 -21.27
CA PRO A 118 -1.14 13.87 -22.59
C PRO A 118 -1.10 12.89 -23.78
N GLN A 119 -0.81 11.62 -23.50
CA GLN A 119 -0.81 10.54 -24.50
C GLN A 119 -2.15 9.80 -24.61
N ALA A 120 -3.16 10.20 -23.81
CA ALA A 120 -4.49 9.65 -23.96
C ALA A 120 -5.18 10.24 -25.20
N THR A 121 -6.03 9.45 -25.83
CA THR A 121 -6.87 9.87 -26.96
C THR A 121 -8.31 9.97 -26.49
N ILE A 122 -8.86 11.18 -26.50
CA ILE A 122 -10.29 11.42 -26.29
C ILE A 122 -10.89 11.73 -27.67
N GLU A 123 -11.68 10.81 -28.21
CA GLU A 123 -12.30 11.00 -29.52
C GLU A 123 -13.44 12.02 -29.50
N GLU A 124 -13.87 12.46 -30.69
CA GLU A 124 -14.91 13.45 -30.86
C GLU A 124 -16.21 13.08 -30.12
N GLY A 125 -16.80 14.05 -29.43
CA GLY A 125 -18.04 13.83 -28.66
C GLY A 125 -17.90 12.99 -27.39
N ALA A 126 -16.72 12.46 -27.07
CA ALA A 126 -16.49 11.81 -25.78
C ALA A 126 -16.43 12.83 -24.63
N VAL A 127 -16.98 12.45 -23.48
CA VAL A 127 -17.06 13.31 -22.29
C VAL A 127 -16.39 12.63 -21.11
N VAL A 128 -15.40 13.31 -20.52
CA VAL A 128 -14.68 12.84 -19.33
C VAL A 128 -14.94 13.80 -18.17
N ARG A 129 -15.49 13.29 -17.06
CA ARG A 129 -15.81 14.06 -15.85
C ARG A 129 -15.14 13.41 -14.65
N ARG A 130 -14.47 14.22 -13.83
CA ARG A 130 -13.79 13.78 -12.60
C ARG A 130 -13.15 12.39 -12.74
N SER A 131 -12.34 12.16 -13.76
CA SER A 131 -11.78 10.84 -14.06
C SER A 131 -10.29 10.89 -14.37
N TRP A 132 -9.61 9.77 -14.14
CA TRP A 132 -8.20 9.56 -14.41
C TRP A 132 -8.03 8.76 -15.70
N ILE A 133 -7.38 9.32 -16.71
CA ILE A 133 -7.17 8.65 -18.00
C ILE A 133 -5.67 8.44 -18.20
N GLY A 134 -5.23 7.18 -18.17
CA GLY A 134 -3.84 6.78 -18.24
C GLY A 134 -3.20 7.02 -19.61
N ALA A 135 -1.87 6.92 -19.67
CA ALA A 135 -1.10 7.09 -20.90
C ALA A 135 -1.54 6.10 -21.98
N GLY A 136 -1.76 6.57 -23.21
CA GLY A 136 -2.17 5.72 -24.34
C GLY A 136 -3.59 5.15 -24.24
N ALA A 137 -4.35 5.49 -23.19
CA ALA A 137 -5.76 5.10 -23.11
C ALA A 137 -6.58 5.82 -24.17
N ARG A 138 -7.64 5.19 -24.65
CA ARG A 138 -8.50 5.72 -25.72
C ARG A 138 -9.96 5.68 -25.30
N ILE A 139 -10.61 6.83 -25.30
CA ILE A 139 -12.06 6.97 -25.06
C ILE A 139 -12.73 7.20 -26.40
N ARG A 140 -13.56 6.25 -26.85
CA ARG A 140 -14.21 6.30 -28.16
C ARG A 140 -15.25 7.40 -28.28
N SER A 141 -15.56 7.74 -29.53
CA SER A 141 -16.52 8.75 -29.91
C SER A 141 -17.86 8.56 -29.19
N GLY A 142 -18.38 9.65 -28.61
CA GLY A 142 -19.67 9.66 -27.92
C GLY A 142 -19.72 8.93 -26.56
N ALA A 143 -18.60 8.40 -26.07
CA ALA A 143 -18.57 7.72 -24.78
C ALA A 143 -18.54 8.71 -23.59
N VAL A 144 -19.04 8.28 -22.43
CA VAL A 144 -19.03 9.08 -21.20
C VAL A 144 -18.26 8.34 -20.12
N VAL A 145 -17.31 9.02 -19.48
CA VAL A 145 -16.52 8.49 -18.36
C VAL A 145 -16.64 9.46 -17.19
N SER A 146 -17.22 9.01 -16.09
CA SER A 146 -17.46 9.82 -14.89
C SER A 146 -16.94 9.12 -13.64
N ASP A 147 -16.26 9.84 -12.76
CA ASP A 147 -15.80 9.28 -11.47
C ASP A 147 -15.04 7.95 -11.65
N SER A 148 -14.17 7.86 -12.65
CA SER A 148 -13.59 6.58 -13.07
C SER A 148 -12.09 6.66 -13.32
N ILE A 149 -11.44 5.50 -13.30
CA ILE A 149 -10.00 5.34 -13.55
C ILE A 149 -9.82 4.44 -14.77
N VAL A 150 -9.30 4.99 -15.86
CA VAL A 150 -8.95 4.24 -17.06
C VAL A 150 -7.45 4.01 -17.07
N TRP A 151 -7.02 2.76 -16.97
CA TRP A 151 -5.61 2.41 -16.93
C TRP A 151 -4.89 2.72 -18.24
N PRO A 152 -3.54 2.88 -18.21
CA PRO A 152 -2.75 3.12 -19.41
C PRO A 152 -3.01 2.08 -20.50
N GLY A 153 -3.19 2.52 -21.74
CA GLY A 153 -3.43 1.67 -22.91
C GLY A 153 -4.82 1.06 -23.02
N SER A 154 -5.70 1.25 -22.04
CA SER A 154 -7.07 0.74 -22.07
C SER A 154 -7.94 1.48 -23.09
N VAL A 155 -8.87 0.78 -23.74
CA VAL A 155 -9.83 1.38 -24.67
C VAL A 155 -11.24 1.25 -24.12
N TRP A 156 -11.93 2.38 -23.95
CA TRP A 156 -13.35 2.40 -23.64
C TRP A 156 -14.14 2.53 -24.95
N GLU A 157 -14.76 1.43 -25.38
CA GLU A 157 -15.35 1.32 -26.72
C GLU A 157 -16.66 2.11 -26.91
N GLY A 158 -17.36 2.47 -25.83
CA GLY A 158 -18.59 3.26 -25.90
C GLY A 158 -19.49 3.11 -24.68
N GLY A 159 -20.51 3.97 -24.56
CA GLY A 159 -21.44 3.96 -23.42
C GLY A 159 -20.92 4.71 -22.19
N GLU A 160 -21.51 4.45 -21.04
CA GLU A 160 -21.19 5.11 -19.76
C GLU A 160 -20.30 4.24 -18.87
N LEU A 161 -19.18 4.80 -18.41
CA LEU A 161 -18.32 4.23 -17.37
C LEU A 161 -18.40 5.14 -16.14
N THR A 162 -18.95 4.62 -15.04
CA THR A 162 -19.22 5.40 -13.82
C THR A 162 -18.72 4.66 -12.59
N SER A 163 -18.04 5.36 -11.68
CA SER A 163 -17.54 4.81 -10.40
C SER A 163 -16.75 3.52 -10.56
N ALA A 164 -15.91 3.44 -11.60
CA ALA A 164 -15.30 2.18 -12.02
C ALA A 164 -13.84 2.33 -12.47
N ILE A 165 -13.16 1.20 -12.53
CA ILE A 165 -11.79 1.06 -13.02
C ILE A 165 -11.80 0.22 -14.30
N LEU A 166 -11.34 0.80 -15.41
CA LEU A 166 -11.11 0.07 -16.66
C LEU A 166 -9.65 -0.38 -16.74
N THR A 167 -9.44 -1.68 -16.52
CA THR A 167 -8.11 -2.30 -16.55
C THR A 167 -7.58 -2.52 -17.97
N THR A 168 -6.28 -2.81 -18.10
CA THR A 168 -5.60 -3.05 -19.39
C THR A 168 -6.15 -4.23 -20.16
N SER A 169 -6.76 -5.21 -19.49
CA SER A 169 -7.42 -6.35 -20.14
C SER A 169 -8.84 -6.04 -20.62
N GLY A 170 -9.30 -4.78 -20.49
CA GLY A 170 -10.66 -4.38 -20.82
C GLY A 170 -11.69 -4.76 -19.74
N ARG A 171 -11.26 -5.34 -18.61
CA ARG A 171 -12.16 -5.64 -17.49
C ARG A 171 -12.53 -4.36 -16.75
N ILE A 172 -13.82 -4.22 -16.47
CA ILE A 172 -14.40 -3.19 -15.61
C ILE A 172 -14.46 -3.74 -14.17
N VAL A 173 -14.01 -2.94 -13.21
CA VAL A 173 -14.08 -3.26 -11.79
C VAL A 173 -14.76 -2.11 -11.07
N GLU A 174 -15.74 -2.41 -10.22
CA GLU A 174 -16.42 -1.40 -9.40
C GLU A 174 -15.46 -0.77 -8.39
N GLY A 175 -15.55 0.56 -8.24
CA GLY A 175 -14.68 1.35 -7.36
C GLY A 175 -15.22 1.55 -5.94
N ASP A 176 -16.51 1.29 -5.71
CA ASP A 176 -17.23 1.44 -4.44
C ASP A 176 -17.85 0.10 -4.02
#